data_AF-A0A662K5V7-F1
#
_entry.id   AF-A0A662K5V7-F1
#
_cell.length_a   1.000
_cell.length_b   1.000
_cell.length_c   1.000
_cell.angle_alpha   90.00
_cell.angle_beta   90.00
_cell.angle_gamma   90.00
#
_symmetry.space_group_name_H-M   'P 1'
#
loop_
_entity.id
_entity.type
_entity.pdbx_description
1 polymer ?
#
loop_
_entity_poly.entity_id
_entity_poly.type
_entity_poly.pdbx_seq_one_letter_code
_entity_poly.pdbx_strand_id
1 'polypeptide(L)'
;MKRICIIGGGISGLLAGALLAREGYRVEIFERKKRLGGRAISMKMDELSLEEYRSLLSNFNMDIYHSEPEAEILFEKGLLKGYKLDLGFHVIGGGERAINEWLSGFGKVRMIETKLAYIREDGYEYPFLPLKDRIGFLPQILKLLLSGEKTMEELDLVPMSETIERYGRGKMKLTLEVFSRVIATVNDLNKISTGETLRSLKLLLRGSSPVSYPRGGLESIYAGLASFMKNKIHLGNPVREIVVEDNRVSKVVADREHEFDMVVSSLLAKDLSKILKGDVPKDYLKKLNSLTGTGSLCAYVSLRKIEPDLAGKTFLFIERDVGLEGNDVAGMIDFMTCLDREISPRNHYL
;
A
#
# COMPACT_ATOMS: atom_id res chain seq x y z
N MET A 1 -1.40 31.92 -13.78
CA MET A 1 -1.02 30.77 -12.93
C MET A 1 -2.03 29.68 -13.17
N LYS A 2 -1.60 28.50 -13.64
CA LYS A 2 -2.54 27.41 -13.98
C LYS A 2 -3.23 26.88 -12.72
N ARG A 3 -4.52 26.57 -12.84
CA ARG A 3 -5.35 25.93 -11.82
C ARG A 3 -5.39 24.43 -12.04
N ILE A 4 -5.10 23.67 -10.99
CA ILE A 4 -5.05 22.21 -11.03
C ILE A 4 -6.02 21.65 -10.01
N CYS A 5 -6.91 20.78 -10.46
CA CYS A 5 -7.79 19.99 -9.60
C CYS A 5 -7.13 18.66 -9.30
N ILE A 6 -7.18 18.24 -8.04
CA ILE A 6 -6.79 16.91 -7.60
C ILE A 6 -8.01 16.22 -7.02
N ILE A 7 -8.26 15.00 -7.48
CA ILE A 7 -9.42 14.22 -7.07
C ILE A 7 -8.94 13.08 -6.17
N GLY A 8 -9.16 13.25 -4.87
CA GLY A 8 -8.80 12.31 -3.80
C GLY A 8 -7.75 12.88 -2.83
N GLY A 9 -8.02 12.75 -1.54
CA GLY A 9 -7.18 13.15 -0.42
C GLY A 9 -6.35 12.00 0.18
N GLY A 10 -6.01 11.00 -0.63
CA GLY A 10 -5.06 9.94 -0.25
C GLY A 10 -3.60 10.40 -0.34
N ILE A 11 -2.65 9.53 0.02
CA ILE A 11 -1.21 9.85 0.00
C ILE A 11 -0.77 10.41 -1.37
N SER A 12 -1.15 9.77 -2.47
CA SER A 12 -0.76 10.18 -3.81
C SER A 12 -1.34 11.54 -4.21
N GLY A 13 -2.62 11.80 -3.91
CA GLY A 13 -3.26 13.09 -4.19
C GLY A 13 -2.66 14.23 -3.36
N LEU A 14 -2.40 13.98 -2.07
CA LEU A 14 -1.74 14.93 -1.19
C LEU A 14 -0.30 15.24 -1.63
N LEU A 15 0.47 14.21 -2.02
CA LEU A 15 1.83 14.39 -2.52
C LEU A 15 1.86 15.15 -3.85
N ALA A 16 1.03 14.76 -4.82
CA ALA A 16 0.92 15.47 -6.09
C ALA A 16 0.54 16.94 -5.86
N GLY A 17 -0.40 17.20 -4.95
CA GLY A 17 -0.81 18.55 -4.61
C GLY A 17 0.27 19.37 -3.95
N ALA A 18 1.02 18.78 -3.03
CA ALA A 18 2.13 19.45 -2.38
C ALA A 18 3.26 19.80 -3.37
N LEU A 19 3.62 18.85 -4.25
CA LEU A 19 4.61 19.06 -5.31
C LEU A 19 4.19 20.17 -6.28
N LEU A 20 2.96 20.12 -6.80
CA LEU A 20 2.45 21.14 -7.71
C LEU A 20 2.32 22.51 -7.05
N ALA A 21 1.86 22.57 -5.80
CA ALA A 21 1.79 23.83 -5.07
C ALA A 21 3.19 24.42 -4.80
N ARG A 22 4.21 23.58 -4.56
CA ARG A 22 5.61 24.00 -4.41
C ARG A 22 6.18 24.60 -5.70
N GLU A 23 5.79 24.07 -6.85
CA GLU A 23 6.13 24.62 -8.17
C GLU A 23 5.33 25.88 -8.54
N GLY A 24 4.48 26.40 -7.64
CA GLY A 24 3.74 27.64 -7.83
C GLY A 24 2.41 27.49 -8.59
N TYR A 25 1.87 26.29 -8.74
CA TYR A 25 0.53 26.08 -9.31
C TYR A 25 -0.59 26.35 -8.30
N ARG A 26 -1.77 26.78 -8.78
CA ARG A 26 -2.96 26.95 -7.94
C ARG A 26 -3.67 25.61 -7.83
N VAL A 27 -3.47 24.92 -6.71
CA VAL A 27 -4.01 23.56 -6.50
C VAL A 27 -5.24 23.59 -5.61
N GLU A 28 -6.26 22.80 -5.96
CA GLU A 28 -7.43 22.49 -5.14
C GLU A 28 -7.61 20.96 -5.10
N ILE A 29 -7.78 20.40 -3.90
CA ILE A 29 -7.98 18.95 -3.67
C ILE A 29 -9.42 18.71 -3.25
N PHE A 30 -10.12 17.85 -3.97
CA PHE A 30 -11.49 17.43 -3.64
C PHE A 30 -11.47 16.01 -3.06
N GLU A 31 -11.95 15.86 -1.83
CA GLU A 31 -12.06 14.57 -1.15
C GLU A 31 -13.51 14.29 -0.78
N ARG A 32 -14.01 13.11 -1.20
CA ARG A 32 -15.39 12.70 -0.99
C ARG A 32 -15.73 12.49 0.49
N LYS A 33 -14.78 12.02 1.29
CA LYS A 33 -14.97 11.71 2.72
C LYS A 33 -14.68 12.93 3.58
N LYS A 34 -15.12 12.88 4.84
CA LYS A 34 -14.83 13.92 5.85
C LYS A 34 -13.43 13.78 6.47
N ARG A 35 -12.54 12.99 5.86
CA ARG A 35 -11.20 12.69 6.34
C ARG A 35 -10.24 12.42 5.18
N LEU A 36 -8.95 12.55 5.45
CA LEU A 36 -7.85 12.28 4.52
C LEU A 36 -7.27 10.86 4.69
N GLY A 37 -6.28 10.54 3.87
CA GLY A 37 -5.45 9.34 3.99
C GLY A 37 -5.81 8.23 3.01
N GLY A 38 -7.04 8.23 2.48
CA GLY A 38 -7.49 7.18 1.57
C GLY A 38 -7.39 5.80 2.22
N ARG A 39 -6.60 4.90 1.62
CA ARG A 39 -6.34 3.57 2.19
C ARG A 39 -5.28 3.55 3.31
N ALA A 40 -4.58 4.67 3.52
CA ALA A 40 -3.46 4.75 4.45
C ALA A 40 -3.88 5.30 5.82
N ILE A 41 -5.02 4.89 6.34
CA ILE A 41 -5.56 5.46 7.58
C ILE A 41 -5.23 4.58 8.78
N SER A 42 -5.10 5.24 9.93
CA SER A 42 -5.02 4.62 11.24
C SER A 42 -6.26 5.00 12.04
N MET A 43 -6.89 4.02 12.66
CA MET A 43 -8.18 4.13 13.34
C MET A 43 -7.95 3.96 14.83
N LYS A 44 -8.25 5.00 15.60
CA LYS A 44 -8.30 4.86 17.06
C LYS A 44 -9.60 4.17 17.42
N MET A 45 -9.51 2.98 17.99
CA MET A 45 -10.69 2.15 18.20
C MET A 45 -11.61 2.71 19.29
N ASP A 46 -11.08 3.55 20.19
CA ASP A 46 -11.81 4.25 21.25
C ASP A 46 -12.78 5.30 20.70
N GLU A 47 -12.55 5.76 19.47
CA GLU A 47 -13.34 6.81 18.81
C GLU A 47 -14.41 6.24 17.87
N LEU A 48 -14.56 4.91 17.82
CA LEU A 48 -15.45 4.21 16.89
C LEU A 48 -16.38 3.24 17.62
N SER A 49 -17.65 3.25 17.25
CA SER A 49 -18.56 2.12 17.47
C SER A 49 -18.29 0.98 16.47
N LEU A 50 -18.83 -0.21 16.75
CA LEU A 50 -18.74 -1.35 15.83
C LEU A 50 -19.41 -1.03 14.48
N GLU A 51 -20.54 -0.31 14.48
CA GLU A 51 -21.24 0.10 13.27
C GLU A 51 -20.38 1.07 12.44
N GLU A 52 -19.78 2.06 13.08
CA GLU A 52 -18.85 2.99 12.42
C GLU A 52 -17.63 2.26 11.86
N TYR A 53 -17.09 1.27 12.59
CA TYR A 53 -15.96 0.48 12.12
C TYR A 53 -16.33 -0.40 10.91
N ARG A 54 -17.47 -1.10 10.93
CA ARG A 54 -17.98 -1.87 9.76
C ARG A 54 -18.26 -0.95 8.57
N SER A 55 -18.90 0.19 8.80
CA SER A 55 -19.14 1.21 7.77
C SER A 55 -17.81 1.72 7.18
N LEU A 56 -16.81 1.93 8.02
CA LEU A 56 -15.48 2.33 7.61
C LEU A 56 -14.83 1.28 6.70
N LEU A 57 -14.79 0.01 7.10
CA LEU A 57 -14.23 -1.10 6.33
C LEU A 57 -14.93 -1.29 4.98
N SER A 58 -16.27 -1.23 4.97
CA SER A 58 -17.05 -1.43 3.75
C SER A 58 -16.76 -0.37 2.66
N ASN A 59 -16.36 0.85 3.06
CA ASN A 59 -15.91 1.88 2.11
C ASN A 59 -14.68 1.48 1.29
N PHE A 60 -13.97 0.42 1.69
CA PHE A 60 -12.78 -0.10 1.03
C PHE A 60 -12.92 -1.54 0.56
N ASN A 61 -14.18 -2.04 0.49
CA ASN A 61 -14.52 -3.44 0.20
C ASN A 61 -13.86 -4.41 1.19
N MET A 62 -13.86 -4.06 2.47
CA MET A 62 -13.33 -4.87 3.56
C MET A 62 -14.45 -5.22 4.54
N ASP A 63 -14.29 -6.33 5.24
CA ASP A 63 -15.21 -6.78 6.28
C ASP A 63 -14.47 -7.54 7.38
N ILE A 64 -15.10 -7.69 8.54
CA ILE A 64 -14.59 -8.50 9.65
C ILE A 64 -14.97 -9.95 9.36
N TYR A 65 -14.03 -10.71 8.81
CA TYR A 65 -14.25 -12.13 8.54
C TYR A 65 -14.29 -12.97 9.82
N HIS A 66 -13.40 -12.65 10.77
CA HIS A 66 -13.27 -13.36 12.04
C HIS A 66 -12.70 -12.45 13.12
N SER A 67 -13.11 -12.70 14.36
CA SER A 67 -12.57 -12.06 15.55
C SER A 67 -12.74 -12.99 16.75
N GLU A 68 -11.74 -13.03 17.62
CA GLU A 68 -11.84 -13.72 18.90
C GLU A 68 -11.40 -12.78 20.04
N PRO A 69 -12.27 -12.46 21.01
CA PRO A 69 -13.72 -12.69 21.04
C PRO A 69 -14.49 -12.08 19.85
N GLU A 70 -15.78 -12.37 19.74
CA GLU A 70 -16.67 -11.77 18.73
C GLU A 70 -16.59 -10.23 18.75
N ALA A 71 -16.71 -9.61 17.59
CA ALA A 71 -16.54 -8.16 17.42
C ALA A 71 -17.50 -7.38 18.33
N GLU A 72 -18.74 -7.83 18.48
CA GLU A 72 -19.72 -7.27 19.40
C GLU A 72 -19.17 -7.22 20.84
N ILE A 73 -18.58 -8.33 21.32
CA ILE A 73 -17.99 -8.41 22.66
C ILE A 73 -16.77 -7.50 22.79
N LEU A 74 -15.91 -7.46 21.76
CA LEU A 74 -14.72 -6.60 21.73
C LEU A 74 -15.08 -5.12 21.94
N PHE A 75 -16.13 -4.64 21.27
CA PHE A 75 -16.60 -3.26 21.37
C PHE A 75 -17.41 -3.01 22.66
N GLU A 76 -18.37 -3.87 23.01
CA GLU A 76 -19.21 -3.72 24.20
C GLU A 76 -18.40 -3.69 25.50
N LYS A 77 -17.39 -4.56 25.61
CA LYS A 77 -16.49 -4.61 26.77
C LYS A 77 -15.34 -3.61 26.70
N GLY A 78 -15.24 -2.83 25.62
CA GLY A 78 -14.18 -1.85 25.41
C GLY A 78 -12.77 -2.46 25.38
N LEU A 79 -12.63 -3.69 24.86
CA LEU A 79 -11.36 -4.40 24.79
C LEU A 79 -10.40 -3.81 23.75
N LEU A 80 -10.94 -3.07 22.79
CA LEU A 80 -10.16 -2.32 21.78
C LEU A 80 -9.73 -0.93 22.27
N LYS A 81 -10.03 -0.54 23.51
CA LYS A 81 -9.61 0.75 24.06
C LYS A 81 -8.08 0.86 24.13
N GLY A 82 -7.54 1.98 23.69
CA GLY A 82 -6.13 2.31 23.55
C GLY A 82 -5.45 1.71 22.30
N TYR A 83 -6.16 0.98 21.44
CA TYR A 83 -5.59 0.47 20.19
C TYR A 83 -5.78 1.45 19.04
N LYS A 84 -4.76 1.52 18.18
CA LYS A 84 -4.82 2.16 16.88
C LYS A 84 -4.56 1.11 15.80
N LEU A 85 -5.58 0.83 14.98
CA LEU A 85 -5.49 -0.16 13.91
C LEU A 85 -5.39 0.54 12.56
N ASP A 86 -4.44 0.14 11.73
CA ASP A 86 -4.36 0.59 10.35
C ASP A 86 -5.40 -0.14 9.47
N LEU A 87 -5.74 0.44 8.31
CA LEU A 87 -6.81 -0.12 7.48
C LEU A 87 -6.46 -1.45 6.81
N GLY A 88 -5.19 -1.75 6.51
CA GLY A 88 -4.84 -3.07 5.96
C GLY A 88 -3.47 -3.25 5.31
N PHE A 89 -2.65 -2.22 5.13
CA PHE A 89 -1.23 -2.40 4.85
C PHE A 89 -0.41 -1.85 6.00
N HIS A 90 0.49 -2.66 6.55
CA HIS A 90 1.24 -2.30 7.77
C HIS A 90 2.72 -2.14 7.45
N VAL A 91 3.21 -2.94 6.50
CA VAL A 91 4.62 -3.03 6.19
C VAL A 91 4.90 -2.36 4.85
N ILE A 92 5.86 -1.43 4.85
CA ILE A 92 6.23 -0.60 3.70
C ILE A 92 7.66 -0.92 3.30
N GLY A 93 7.84 -1.20 2.00
CA GLY A 93 9.14 -1.44 1.42
C GLY A 93 9.98 -0.17 1.24
N GLY A 94 11.31 -0.31 1.30
CA GLY A 94 12.27 0.77 1.00
C GLY A 94 12.74 1.57 2.23
N GLY A 95 12.08 1.43 3.38
CA GLY A 95 12.55 2.00 4.64
C GLY A 95 12.42 3.53 4.77
N GLU A 96 12.94 4.06 5.87
CA GLU A 96 12.91 5.47 6.26
C GLU A 96 13.54 6.39 5.21
N ARG A 97 14.62 5.96 4.54
CA ARG A 97 15.27 6.78 3.52
C ARG A 97 14.35 7.05 2.34
N ALA A 98 13.74 6.01 1.78
CA ALA A 98 12.92 6.11 0.57
C ALA A 98 11.69 7.01 0.81
N ILE A 99 11.00 6.81 1.92
CA ILE A 99 9.78 7.59 2.22
C ILE A 99 10.11 9.07 2.49
N ASN A 100 11.21 9.36 3.20
CA ASN A 100 11.59 10.75 3.49
C ASN A 100 12.18 11.49 2.29
N GLU A 101 12.73 10.77 1.31
CA GLU A 101 13.10 11.36 0.02
C GLU A 101 11.86 11.93 -0.69
N TRP A 102 10.76 11.17 -0.73
CA TRP A 102 9.49 11.63 -1.33
C TRP A 102 8.83 12.78 -0.55
N LEU A 103 8.96 12.75 0.78
CA LEU A 103 8.39 13.77 1.67
C LEU A 103 9.30 15.00 1.86
N SER A 104 10.43 15.06 1.16
CA SER A 104 11.41 16.14 1.29
C SER A 104 10.77 17.51 1.10
N GLY A 105 10.83 18.33 2.16
CA GLY A 105 10.24 19.67 2.21
C GLY A 105 8.78 19.73 2.71
N PHE A 106 8.15 18.60 3.03
CA PHE A 106 6.76 18.54 3.50
C PHE A 106 6.59 17.89 4.87
N GLY A 107 7.58 17.14 5.34
CA GLY A 107 7.58 16.51 6.65
C GLY A 107 8.68 15.47 6.77
N LYS A 108 8.78 14.86 7.95
CA LYS A 108 9.64 13.69 8.19
C LYS A 108 8.85 12.62 8.92
N VAL A 109 9.03 11.38 8.50
CA VAL A 109 8.45 10.19 9.13
C VAL A 109 9.58 9.39 9.75
N ARG A 110 9.36 8.93 10.98
CA ARG A 110 10.24 7.94 11.61
C ARG A 110 9.70 6.55 11.34
N MET A 111 10.55 5.65 10.87
CA MET A 111 10.16 4.28 10.60
C MET A 111 10.83 3.33 11.58
N ILE A 112 10.13 2.26 11.95
CA ILE A 112 10.71 1.07 12.56
C ILE A 112 11.15 0.19 11.39
N GLU A 113 12.44 -0.15 11.32
CA GLU A 113 13.02 -0.89 10.20
C GLU A 113 13.49 -2.27 10.62
N THR A 114 13.33 -3.27 9.74
CA THR A 114 13.84 -4.61 10.02
C THR A 114 14.24 -5.37 8.76
N LYS A 115 15.05 -6.41 8.97
CA LYS A 115 15.30 -7.41 7.93
C LYS A 115 14.15 -8.41 7.91
N LEU A 116 14.01 -9.12 6.80
CA LEU A 116 13.00 -10.17 6.69
C LEU A 116 13.53 -11.46 7.30
N ALA A 117 12.71 -12.11 8.11
CA ALA A 117 12.83 -13.51 8.48
C ALA A 117 11.99 -14.38 7.53
N TYR A 118 12.24 -15.69 7.52
CA TYR A 118 11.41 -16.65 6.78
C TYR A 118 11.13 -17.88 7.64
N ILE A 119 9.85 -18.23 7.74
CA ILE A 119 9.37 -19.35 8.55
C ILE A 119 9.74 -20.69 7.89
N ARG A 120 10.24 -21.62 8.69
CA ARG A 120 10.53 -23.01 8.34
C ARG A 120 9.69 -23.94 9.22
N GLU A 121 9.63 -25.22 8.86
CA GLU A 121 8.95 -26.25 9.65
C GLU A 121 9.48 -26.34 11.10
N ASP A 122 10.77 -26.11 11.31
CA ASP A 122 11.48 -26.27 12.59
C ASP A 122 11.89 -24.94 13.25
N GLY A 123 11.40 -23.81 12.74
CA GLY A 123 11.75 -22.48 13.27
C GLY A 123 11.75 -21.42 12.18
N TYR A 124 12.81 -20.62 12.09
CA TYR A 124 12.90 -19.58 11.06
C TYR A 124 14.35 -19.24 10.68
N GLU A 125 14.51 -18.54 9.56
CA GLU A 125 15.76 -17.95 9.11
C GLU A 125 15.77 -16.46 9.33
N TYR A 126 16.82 -15.91 9.94
CA TYR A 126 17.00 -14.47 10.02
C TYR A 126 18.48 -14.07 9.92
N PRO A 127 18.86 -13.21 8.96
CA PRO A 127 18.02 -12.70 7.87
C PRO A 127 17.71 -13.78 6.83
N PHE A 128 16.53 -13.74 6.21
CA PHE A 128 16.12 -14.63 5.12
C PHE A 128 17.05 -14.58 3.90
N LEU A 129 17.68 -13.43 3.68
CA LEU A 129 18.60 -13.16 2.57
C LEU A 129 19.91 -12.55 3.07
N PRO A 130 20.82 -13.37 3.63
CA PRO A 130 22.14 -12.92 4.04
C PRO A 130 22.98 -12.52 2.82
N LEU A 131 24.05 -11.74 3.05
CA LEU A 131 24.89 -11.19 1.98
C LEU A 131 25.50 -12.29 1.08
N LYS A 132 25.87 -13.44 1.67
CA LYS A 132 26.42 -14.60 0.95
C LYS A 132 25.47 -15.11 -0.14
N ASP A 133 24.17 -15.17 0.14
CA ASP A 133 23.17 -15.70 -0.80
C ASP A 133 22.95 -14.69 -1.93
N ARG A 134 22.98 -13.39 -1.62
CA ARG A 134 22.89 -12.31 -2.62
C ARG A 134 24.05 -12.34 -3.61
N ILE A 135 25.26 -12.67 -3.14
CA ILE A 135 26.45 -12.84 -3.99
C ILE A 135 26.31 -14.12 -4.83
N GLY A 136 25.81 -15.20 -4.22
CA GLY A 136 25.61 -16.51 -4.85
C GLY A 136 24.48 -16.59 -5.89
N PHE A 137 23.51 -15.67 -5.87
CA PHE A 137 22.44 -15.61 -6.88
C PHE A 137 22.93 -15.24 -8.29
N LEU A 138 24.21 -14.84 -8.42
CA LEU A 138 25.00 -14.68 -9.65
C LEU A 138 24.38 -13.77 -10.75
N PRO A 139 25.18 -13.35 -11.76
CA PRO A 139 25.00 -12.09 -12.50
C PRO A 139 23.75 -12.03 -13.39
N GLN A 140 22.97 -13.09 -13.55
CA GLN A 140 21.85 -13.13 -14.49
C GLN A 140 20.63 -12.35 -13.95
N ILE A 141 20.20 -12.60 -12.72
CA ILE A 141 19.16 -11.78 -12.09
C ILE A 141 19.69 -10.40 -11.76
N LEU A 142 20.96 -10.27 -11.36
CA LEU A 142 21.57 -8.95 -11.18
C LEU A 142 21.56 -8.15 -12.49
N LYS A 143 21.84 -8.78 -13.65
CA LYS A 143 21.75 -8.15 -14.96
C LYS A 143 20.33 -7.71 -15.26
N LEU A 144 19.32 -8.53 -14.97
CA LEU A 144 17.90 -8.14 -15.13
C LEU A 144 17.53 -6.99 -14.19
N LEU A 145 17.93 -7.04 -12.92
CA LEU A 145 17.75 -5.96 -11.94
C LEU A 145 18.49 -4.68 -12.33
N LEU A 146 19.62 -4.77 -13.02
CA LEU A 146 20.38 -3.62 -13.52
C LEU A 146 19.98 -3.20 -14.93
N SER A 147 19.07 -3.94 -15.58
CA SER A 147 18.61 -3.60 -16.93
C SER A 147 17.79 -2.31 -16.91
N GLY A 148 17.85 -1.57 -18.02
CA GLY A 148 17.11 -0.32 -18.18
C GLY A 148 15.60 -0.53 -18.34
N GLU A 149 14.87 0.59 -18.38
CA GLU A 149 13.40 0.60 -18.44
C GLU A 149 12.85 -0.16 -19.65
N LYS A 150 13.45 0.03 -20.83
CA LYS A 150 13.06 -0.69 -22.06
C LYS A 150 13.04 -2.22 -21.89
N THR A 151 14.02 -2.78 -21.18
CA THR A 151 14.05 -4.22 -20.90
C THR A 151 12.97 -4.62 -19.90
N MET A 152 12.61 -3.75 -18.94
CA MET A 152 11.51 -4.03 -18.01
C MET A 152 10.16 -4.04 -18.75
N GLU A 153 9.95 -3.12 -19.69
CA GLU A 153 8.76 -3.08 -20.54
C GLU A 153 8.57 -4.38 -21.36
N GLU A 154 9.65 -4.91 -21.93
CA GLU A 154 9.62 -6.21 -22.63
C GLU A 154 9.25 -7.37 -21.69
N LEU A 155 9.54 -7.24 -20.40
CA LEU A 155 9.24 -8.24 -19.37
C LEU A 155 7.87 -8.02 -18.70
N ASP A 156 7.11 -6.97 -19.07
CA ASP A 156 5.85 -6.67 -18.41
C ASP A 156 4.78 -7.73 -18.66
N LEU A 157 4.84 -8.36 -19.83
CA LEU A 157 3.95 -9.46 -20.22
C LEU A 157 4.51 -10.85 -19.92
N VAL A 158 5.72 -10.93 -19.36
CA VAL A 158 6.35 -12.21 -18.98
C VAL A 158 5.94 -12.57 -17.56
N PRO A 159 5.24 -13.70 -17.35
CA PRO A 159 4.85 -14.12 -16.00
C PRO A 159 6.06 -14.51 -15.14
N MET A 160 5.93 -14.30 -13.83
CA MET A 160 6.98 -14.68 -12.88
C MET A 160 7.24 -16.19 -12.84
N SER A 161 6.24 -17.02 -13.16
CA SER A 161 6.40 -18.47 -13.28
C SER A 161 7.47 -18.84 -14.32
N GLU A 162 7.46 -18.22 -15.50
CA GLU A 162 8.45 -18.44 -16.56
C GLU A 162 9.85 -18.00 -16.10
N THR A 163 9.93 -16.83 -15.46
CA THR A 163 11.20 -16.32 -14.91
C THR A 163 11.76 -17.27 -13.85
N ILE A 164 10.92 -17.82 -12.98
CA ILE A 164 11.31 -18.80 -11.95
C ILE A 164 11.73 -20.12 -12.57
N GLU A 165 11.05 -20.61 -13.61
CA GLU A 165 11.44 -21.83 -14.32
C GLU A 165 12.83 -21.67 -14.95
N ARG A 166 13.05 -20.54 -15.64
CA ARG A 166 14.28 -20.25 -16.37
C ARG A 166 15.47 -20.04 -15.45
N TYR A 167 15.30 -19.26 -14.37
CA TYR A 167 16.41 -18.83 -13.53
C TYR A 167 16.38 -19.43 -12.13
N GLY A 168 15.19 -19.63 -11.55
CA GLY A 168 15.02 -20.01 -10.14
C GLY A 168 15.64 -21.35 -9.78
N ARG A 169 16.70 -21.33 -8.98
CA ARG A 169 17.34 -22.53 -8.41
C ARG A 169 17.57 -22.35 -6.92
N GLY A 170 17.42 -23.43 -6.15
CA GLY A 170 17.61 -23.45 -4.70
C GLY A 170 16.93 -22.28 -3.98
N LYS A 171 17.69 -21.56 -3.15
CA LYS A 171 17.22 -20.39 -2.39
C LYS A 171 16.70 -19.25 -3.27
N MET A 172 17.20 -19.11 -4.51
CA MET A 172 16.73 -18.08 -5.43
C MET A 172 15.31 -18.36 -5.91
N LYS A 173 14.96 -19.62 -6.18
CA LYS A 173 13.59 -20.01 -6.53
C LYS A 173 12.63 -19.58 -5.43
N LEU A 174 12.91 -19.98 -4.19
CA LEU A 174 12.10 -19.61 -3.03
C LEU A 174 12.00 -18.08 -2.86
N THR A 175 13.11 -17.37 -3.06
CA THR A 175 13.14 -15.91 -2.98
C THR A 175 12.19 -15.28 -4.00
N LEU A 176 12.30 -15.65 -5.27
CA LEU A 176 11.44 -15.13 -6.33
C LEU A 176 9.97 -15.49 -6.09
N GLU A 177 9.69 -16.71 -5.65
CA GLU A 177 8.34 -17.18 -5.33
C GLU A 177 7.68 -16.36 -4.23
N VAL A 178 8.40 -16.08 -3.15
CA VAL A 178 7.87 -15.35 -1.99
C VAL A 178 7.75 -13.87 -2.30
N PHE A 179 8.83 -13.23 -2.77
CA PHE A 179 8.85 -11.78 -2.98
C PHE A 179 7.87 -11.32 -4.05
N SER A 180 7.76 -12.03 -5.18
CA SER A 180 6.81 -11.67 -6.24
C SER A 180 5.38 -11.65 -5.72
N ARG A 181 4.99 -12.66 -4.93
CA ARG A 181 3.64 -12.77 -4.35
C ARG A 181 3.34 -11.69 -3.33
N VAL A 182 4.24 -11.44 -2.37
CA VAL A 182 3.99 -10.41 -1.33
C VAL A 182 4.05 -8.99 -1.87
N ILE A 183 4.89 -8.73 -2.89
CA ILE A 183 4.95 -7.41 -3.54
C ILE A 183 3.69 -7.15 -4.36
N ALA A 184 3.29 -8.11 -5.21
CA ALA A 184 2.11 -7.95 -6.07
C ALA A 184 0.78 -8.14 -5.30
N THR A 185 0.83 -8.75 -4.12
CA THR A 185 -0.36 -9.19 -3.37
C THR A 185 -1.24 -10.12 -4.23
N VAL A 186 -0.59 -11.03 -4.96
CA VAL A 186 -1.18 -12.01 -5.88
C VAL A 186 -0.49 -13.34 -5.63
N ASN A 187 -1.24 -14.44 -5.58
CA ASN A 187 -0.68 -15.76 -5.31
C ASN A 187 -0.31 -16.55 -6.58
N ASP A 188 -1.05 -16.38 -7.67
CA ASP A 188 -0.77 -17.06 -8.93
C ASP A 188 0.40 -16.38 -9.67
N LEU A 189 1.56 -17.04 -9.68
CA LEU A 189 2.76 -16.57 -10.38
C LEU A 189 2.55 -16.34 -11.89
N ASN A 190 1.57 -16.99 -12.51
CA ASN A 190 1.24 -16.78 -13.92
C ASN A 190 0.58 -15.41 -14.17
N LYS A 191 0.09 -14.76 -13.11
CA LYS A 191 -0.56 -13.44 -13.16
C LYS A 191 0.33 -12.31 -12.67
N ILE A 192 1.54 -12.61 -12.24
CA ILE A 192 2.49 -11.62 -11.73
C ILE A 192 3.50 -11.28 -12.83
N SER A 193 3.59 -10.00 -13.15
CA SER A 193 4.53 -9.49 -14.13
C SER A 193 5.97 -9.55 -13.63
N THR A 194 6.87 -10.05 -14.49
CA THR A 194 8.31 -10.05 -14.24
C THR A 194 8.87 -8.62 -14.21
N GLY A 195 8.52 -7.81 -15.21
CA GLY A 195 8.96 -6.40 -15.29
C GLY A 195 8.62 -5.63 -14.01
N GLU A 196 7.36 -5.69 -13.59
CA GLU A 196 6.89 -4.99 -12.39
C GLU A 196 7.55 -5.50 -11.09
N THR A 197 7.70 -6.83 -10.95
CA THR A 197 8.37 -7.43 -9.80
C THR A 197 9.81 -6.93 -9.70
N LEU A 198 10.54 -6.92 -10.82
CA LEU A 198 11.93 -6.46 -10.85
C LEU A 198 12.04 -4.96 -10.59
N ARG A 199 11.14 -4.11 -11.12
CA ARG A 199 11.09 -2.68 -10.79
C ARG A 199 10.89 -2.47 -9.29
N SER A 200 9.94 -3.17 -8.68
CA SER A 200 9.69 -3.10 -7.25
C SER A 200 10.89 -3.54 -6.41
N LEU A 201 11.56 -4.64 -6.79
CA LEU A 201 12.77 -5.11 -6.12
C LEU A 201 13.92 -4.09 -6.22
N LYS A 202 14.10 -3.40 -7.35
CA LYS A 202 15.11 -2.33 -7.48
C LYS A 202 14.86 -1.19 -6.49
N LEU A 203 13.60 -0.82 -6.26
CA LEU A 203 13.24 0.21 -5.28
C LEU A 203 13.62 -0.23 -3.86
N LEU A 204 13.39 -1.49 -3.50
CA LEU A 204 13.80 -2.03 -2.20
C LEU A 204 15.33 -1.99 -2.02
N LEU A 205 16.11 -2.26 -3.07
CA LEU A 205 17.58 -2.21 -3.01
C LEU A 205 18.13 -0.78 -2.82
N ARG A 206 17.38 0.24 -3.25
CA ARG A 206 17.71 1.65 -3.01
C ARG A 206 17.22 2.14 -1.65
N GLY A 207 16.45 1.34 -0.92
CA GLY A 207 15.99 1.67 0.41
C GLY A 207 17.05 1.58 1.50
N SER A 208 16.71 2.04 2.70
CA SER A 208 17.49 1.76 3.93
C SER A 208 17.20 0.38 4.50
N SER A 209 15.98 -0.13 4.27
CA SER A 209 15.50 -1.42 4.77
C SER A 209 14.56 -2.09 3.76
N PRO A 210 14.51 -3.44 3.66
CA PRO A 210 13.56 -4.12 2.79
C PRO A 210 12.12 -3.89 3.23
N VAL A 211 11.89 -3.72 4.53
CA VAL A 211 10.57 -3.48 5.12
C VAL A 211 10.65 -2.56 6.33
N SER A 212 9.55 -1.85 6.59
CA SER A 212 9.46 -0.88 7.67
C SER A 212 8.01 -0.54 8.05
N TYR A 213 7.80 -0.05 9.27
CA TYR A 213 6.51 0.41 9.80
C TYR A 213 6.60 1.89 10.21
N PRO A 214 5.65 2.75 9.81
CA PRO A 214 5.64 4.16 10.22
C PRO A 214 5.24 4.31 11.68
N ARG A 215 6.13 4.87 12.50
CA ARG A 215 5.81 5.11 13.91
C ARG A 215 4.60 6.04 14.04
N GLY A 216 3.67 5.68 14.92
CA GLY A 216 2.40 6.35 15.14
C GLY A 216 1.27 5.90 14.20
N GLY A 217 1.54 4.96 13.28
CA GLY A 217 0.60 4.48 12.25
C GLY A 217 0.75 5.19 10.91
N LEU A 218 0.03 4.68 9.90
CA LEU A 218 0.05 5.18 8.52
C LEU A 218 -0.28 6.68 8.39
N GLU A 219 -1.06 7.25 9.32
CA GLU A 219 -1.35 8.69 9.32
C GLU A 219 -0.08 9.56 9.34
N SER A 220 0.99 9.09 9.99
CA SER A 220 2.22 9.85 10.09
C SER A 220 2.86 10.13 8.72
N ILE A 221 2.58 9.28 7.71
CA ILE A 221 3.10 9.40 6.34
C ILE A 221 2.60 10.65 5.64
N TYR A 222 1.31 10.98 5.80
CA TYR A 222 0.68 12.08 5.07
C TYR A 222 0.37 13.30 5.93
N ALA A 223 0.58 13.24 7.25
CA ALA A 223 0.29 14.36 8.16
C ALA A 223 1.00 15.66 7.73
N GLY A 224 2.28 15.58 7.34
CA GLY A 224 3.04 16.73 6.84
C GLY A 224 2.47 17.32 5.54
N LEU A 225 2.12 16.44 4.59
CA LEU A 225 1.49 16.82 3.33
C LEU A 225 0.12 17.48 3.55
N ALA A 226 -0.70 16.89 4.43
CA ALA A 226 -2.01 17.43 4.79
C ALA A 226 -1.89 18.81 5.43
N SER A 227 -0.91 19.02 6.32
CA SER A 227 -0.62 20.32 6.91
C SER A 227 -0.22 21.35 5.85
N PHE A 228 0.68 20.98 4.93
CA PHE A 228 1.11 21.84 3.83
C PHE A 228 -0.06 22.25 2.90
N MET A 229 -1.01 21.35 2.71
CA MET A 229 -2.16 21.54 1.82
C MET A 229 -3.44 22.03 2.50
N LYS A 230 -3.46 22.26 3.82
CA LYS A 230 -4.67 22.49 4.65
C LYS A 230 -5.71 23.44 4.05
N ASN A 231 -5.30 24.57 3.50
CA ASN A 231 -6.21 25.59 2.95
C ASN A 231 -6.64 25.36 1.49
N LYS A 232 -6.24 24.23 0.91
CA LYS A 232 -6.49 23.85 -0.48
C LYS A 232 -7.32 22.56 -0.58
N ILE A 233 -7.82 22.05 0.55
CA ILE A 233 -8.53 20.76 0.64
C ILE A 233 -10.00 21.01 0.91
N HIS A 234 -10.86 20.39 0.10
CA HIS A 234 -12.30 20.40 0.21
C HIS A 234 -12.79 19.01 0.62
N LEU A 235 -12.92 18.79 1.94
CA LEU A 235 -13.44 17.55 2.51
C LEU A 235 -14.96 17.45 2.33
N GLY A 236 -15.48 16.23 2.21
CA GLY A 236 -16.91 15.98 2.02
C GLY A 236 -17.46 16.52 0.69
N ASN A 237 -16.59 16.85 -0.27
CA ASN A 237 -16.96 17.44 -1.55
C ASN A 237 -16.59 16.49 -2.70
N PRO A 238 -17.43 15.48 -2.99
CA PRO A 238 -17.15 14.52 -4.05
C PRO A 238 -17.21 15.16 -5.43
N VAL A 239 -16.17 14.95 -6.25
CA VAL A 239 -16.27 15.14 -7.69
C VAL A 239 -17.20 14.06 -8.26
N ARG A 240 -18.24 14.52 -8.94
CA ARG A 240 -19.28 13.67 -9.57
C ARG A 240 -18.96 13.43 -11.04
N GLU A 241 -18.41 14.43 -11.71
CA GLU A 241 -18.13 14.36 -13.14
C GLU A 241 -16.82 15.08 -13.51
N ILE A 242 -16.12 14.51 -14.48
CA ILE A 242 -15.05 15.14 -15.26
C ILE A 242 -15.53 15.08 -16.70
N VAL A 243 -15.86 16.24 -17.28
CA VAL A 243 -16.35 16.32 -18.64
C VAL A 243 -15.16 16.54 -19.57
N VAL A 244 -15.08 15.69 -20.60
CA VAL A 244 -14.05 15.74 -21.64
C VAL A 244 -14.72 16.13 -22.95
N GLU A 245 -14.20 17.17 -23.60
CA GLU A 245 -14.64 17.67 -24.91
C GLU A 245 -13.38 17.95 -25.74
N ASP A 246 -13.39 17.61 -27.02
CA ASP A 246 -12.24 17.84 -27.93
C ASP A 246 -10.90 17.32 -27.38
N ASN A 247 -10.93 16.12 -26.76
CA ASN A 247 -9.78 15.48 -26.09
C ASN A 247 -9.16 16.27 -24.93
N ARG A 248 -9.91 17.19 -24.30
CA ARG A 248 -9.47 17.98 -23.15
C ARG A 248 -10.52 17.99 -22.06
N VAL A 249 -10.10 18.15 -20.80
CA VAL A 249 -11.06 18.39 -19.73
C VAL A 249 -11.67 19.77 -19.93
N SER A 250 -12.99 19.83 -20.07
CA SER A 250 -13.76 21.08 -20.18
C SER A 250 -14.16 21.58 -18.79
N LYS A 251 -14.73 20.71 -17.95
CA LYS A 251 -15.17 21.06 -16.59
C LYS A 251 -15.11 19.90 -15.60
N VAL A 252 -15.02 20.26 -14.32
CA VAL A 252 -15.13 19.35 -13.17
C VAL A 252 -16.37 19.72 -12.37
N VAL A 253 -17.25 18.75 -12.11
CA VAL A 253 -18.50 18.96 -11.36
C VAL A 253 -18.36 18.35 -9.97
N ALA A 254 -18.45 19.19 -8.94
CA ALA A 254 -18.44 18.80 -7.53
C ALA A 254 -19.69 19.34 -6.81
N ASP A 255 -19.52 20.30 -5.91
CA ASP A 255 -20.58 21.15 -5.33
C ASP A 255 -21.19 22.09 -6.38
N ARG A 256 -20.36 22.52 -7.34
CA ARG A 256 -20.73 23.31 -8.52
C ARG A 256 -19.83 22.90 -9.68
N GLU A 257 -20.00 23.57 -10.82
CA GLU A 257 -19.08 23.46 -11.93
C GLU A 257 -17.82 24.30 -11.67
N HIS A 258 -16.66 23.72 -11.98
CA HIS A 258 -15.37 24.36 -11.83
C HIS A 258 -14.53 24.14 -13.10
N GLU A 259 -13.87 25.19 -13.56
CA GLU A 259 -12.89 25.13 -14.64
C GLU A 259 -11.47 24.96 -14.08
N PHE A 260 -10.71 24.05 -14.68
CA PHE A 260 -9.31 23.78 -14.34
C PHE A 260 -8.48 23.56 -15.61
N ASP A 261 -7.22 23.97 -15.58
CA ASP A 261 -6.28 23.74 -16.69
C ASP A 261 -5.80 22.28 -16.77
N MET A 262 -5.86 21.57 -15.63
CA MET A 262 -5.41 20.19 -15.48
C MET A 262 -6.18 19.51 -14.36
N VAL A 263 -6.44 18.22 -14.53
CA VAL A 263 -7.01 17.35 -13.50
C VAL A 263 -6.06 16.19 -13.23
N VAL A 264 -5.75 15.97 -11.96
CA VAL A 264 -5.00 14.80 -11.48
C VAL A 264 -5.95 13.91 -10.71
N SER A 265 -6.22 12.71 -11.23
CA SER A 265 -7.02 11.72 -10.52
C SER A 265 -6.12 10.87 -9.64
N SER A 266 -6.42 10.81 -8.34
CA SER A 266 -5.83 9.84 -7.41
C SER A 266 -6.84 8.75 -7.01
N LEU A 267 -7.86 8.53 -7.84
CA LEU A 267 -8.84 7.46 -7.65
C LEU A 267 -8.28 6.11 -8.08
N LEU A 268 -8.96 5.02 -7.71
CA LEU A 268 -8.75 3.75 -8.38
C LEU A 268 -9.07 3.92 -9.88
N ALA A 269 -8.23 3.37 -10.76
CA ALA A 269 -8.40 3.52 -12.20
C ALA A 269 -9.80 3.08 -12.68
N LYS A 270 -10.35 2.00 -12.07
CA LYS A 270 -11.72 1.54 -12.32
C LYS A 270 -12.80 2.53 -11.89
N ASP A 271 -12.58 3.31 -10.84
CA ASP A 271 -13.55 4.30 -10.36
C ASP A 271 -13.56 5.57 -11.20
N LEU A 272 -12.46 5.87 -11.90
CA LEU A 272 -12.38 6.99 -12.83
C LEU A 272 -13.42 6.89 -13.96
N SER A 273 -13.70 5.67 -14.44
CA SER A 273 -14.71 5.44 -15.49
C SER A 273 -16.13 5.86 -15.09
N LYS A 274 -16.43 5.91 -13.79
CA LYS A 274 -17.75 6.28 -13.26
C LYS A 274 -18.03 7.78 -13.42
N ILE A 275 -16.97 8.59 -13.35
CA ILE A 275 -17.06 10.06 -13.33
C ILE A 275 -16.61 10.71 -14.64
N LEU A 276 -15.88 10.00 -15.51
CA LEU A 276 -15.57 10.49 -16.85
C LEU A 276 -16.83 10.58 -17.73
N LYS A 277 -17.07 11.73 -18.35
CA LYS A 277 -18.21 12.03 -19.26
C LYS A 277 -17.72 12.71 -20.53
N GLY A 278 -18.56 12.73 -21.57
CA GLY A 278 -18.26 13.37 -22.86
C GLY A 278 -17.44 12.49 -23.81
N ASP A 279 -16.50 13.09 -24.52
CA ASP A 279 -15.68 12.51 -25.59
C ASP A 279 -14.58 11.58 -25.05
N VAL A 280 -14.98 10.53 -24.36
CA VAL A 280 -14.06 9.55 -23.77
C VAL A 280 -14.08 8.28 -24.62
N PRO A 281 -12.91 7.79 -25.10
CA PRO A 281 -12.86 6.58 -25.92
C PRO A 281 -13.51 5.38 -25.22
N LYS A 282 -14.50 4.76 -25.87
CA LYS A 282 -15.26 3.63 -25.32
C LYS A 282 -14.37 2.44 -24.96
N ASP A 283 -13.34 2.17 -25.77
CA ASP A 283 -12.39 1.09 -25.51
C ASP A 283 -11.54 1.35 -24.26
N TYR A 284 -11.23 2.62 -23.98
CA TYR A 284 -10.54 3.00 -22.75
C TYR A 284 -11.43 2.76 -21.53
N LEU A 285 -12.70 3.18 -21.58
CA LEU A 285 -13.67 2.90 -20.51
C LEU A 285 -13.88 1.40 -20.29
N LYS A 286 -13.94 0.61 -21.38
CA LYS A 286 -14.03 -0.86 -21.31
C LYS A 286 -12.80 -1.45 -20.59
N LYS A 287 -11.59 -0.99 -20.93
CA LYS A 287 -10.34 -1.41 -20.25
C LYS A 287 -10.37 -1.08 -18.75
N LEU A 288 -10.75 0.14 -18.37
CA LEU A 288 -10.87 0.53 -16.96
C LEU A 288 -11.87 -0.34 -16.20
N ASN A 289 -13.02 -0.64 -16.82
CA ASN A 289 -14.07 -1.45 -16.21
C ASN A 289 -13.69 -2.92 -16.08
N SER A 290 -12.82 -3.44 -16.96
CA SER A 290 -12.31 -4.82 -16.89
C SER A 290 -11.29 -5.06 -15.78
N LEU A 291 -10.77 -4.01 -15.14
CA LEU A 291 -9.82 -4.18 -14.04
C LEU A 291 -10.47 -4.91 -12.86
N THR A 292 -9.74 -5.86 -12.30
CA THR A 292 -10.10 -6.62 -11.10
C THR A 292 -9.15 -6.28 -9.97
N GLY A 293 -9.68 -6.16 -8.75
CA GLY A 293 -8.85 -6.00 -7.56
C GLY A 293 -8.39 -7.36 -7.02
N THR A 294 -7.37 -7.33 -6.19
CA THR A 294 -6.92 -8.47 -5.38
C THR A 294 -7.48 -8.33 -3.96
N GLY A 295 -7.76 -9.47 -3.33
CA GLY A 295 -8.16 -9.54 -1.93
C GLY A 295 -6.97 -9.92 -1.04
N SER A 296 -7.06 -9.60 0.25
CA SER A 296 -6.06 -10.00 1.24
C SER A 296 -6.73 -10.20 2.58
N LEU A 297 -6.16 -11.09 3.39
CA LEU A 297 -6.51 -11.23 4.79
C LEU A 297 -5.49 -10.46 5.63
N CYS A 298 -5.98 -9.61 6.52
CA CYS A 298 -5.18 -8.95 7.53
C CYS A 298 -5.72 -9.35 8.90
N ALA A 299 -4.81 -9.69 9.81
CA ALA A 299 -5.14 -10.06 11.18
C ALA A 299 -4.34 -9.20 12.16
N TYR A 300 -4.99 -8.84 13.25
CA TYR A 300 -4.39 -8.17 14.39
C TYR A 300 -4.40 -9.10 15.59
N VAL A 301 -3.26 -9.24 16.25
CA VAL A 301 -3.12 -10.10 17.43
C VAL A 301 -2.61 -9.26 18.59
N SER A 302 -3.38 -9.23 19.68
CA SER A 302 -2.94 -8.56 20.91
C SER A 302 -2.24 -9.56 21.83
N LEU A 303 -1.01 -9.23 22.21
CA LEU A 303 -0.18 -10.05 23.10
C LEU A 303 0.13 -9.29 24.40
N ARG A 304 0.15 -10.00 25.53
CA ARG A 304 0.62 -9.43 26.83
C ARG A 304 2.14 -9.54 26.99
N LYS A 305 2.74 -10.50 26.31
CA LYS A 305 4.17 -10.77 26.33
C LYS A 305 4.61 -11.12 24.91
N ILE A 306 5.79 -10.66 24.53
CA ILE A 306 6.44 -11.05 23.29
C ILE A 306 7.79 -11.66 23.65
N GLU A 307 8.12 -12.76 22.97
CA GLU A 307 9.44 -13.35 23.07
C GLU A 307 10.46 -12.39 22.46
N PRO A 308 11.57 -12.06 23.16
CA PRO A 308 12.54 -11.07 22.70
C PRO A 308 13.10 -11.34 21.30
N ASP A 309 13.12 -12.61 20.90
CA ASP A 309 13.60 -13.04 19.60
C ASP A 309 12.59 -12.81 18.46
N LEU A 310 11.32 -12.53 18.74
CA LEU A 310 10.34 -12.14 17.70
C LEU A 310 10.24 -10.62 17.55
N ALA A 311 10.41 -9.88 18.65
CA ALA A 311 10.23 -8.44 18.71
C ALA A 311 11.03 -7.70 17.61
N GLY A 312 10.35 -6.83 16.86
CA GLY A 312 10.99 -6.02 15.84
C GLY A 312 11.34 -6.75 14.55
N LYS A 313 10.86 -7.99 14.34
CA LYS A 313 11.10 -8.76 13.11
C LYS A 313 9.81 -8.95 12.31
N THR A 314 9.97 -9.16 11.01
CA THR A 314 8.88 -9.51 10.09
C THR A 314 9.18 -10.85 9.44
N PHE A 315 8.23 -11.78 9.46
CA PHE A 315 8.41 -13.15 9.04
C PHE A 315 7.61 -13.45 7.78
N LEU A 316 8.29 -13.81 6.70
CA LEU A 316 7.68 -14.31 5.47
C LEU A 316 7.34 -15.79 5.61
N PHE A 317 6.28 -16.22 4.94
CA PHE A 317 5.97 -17.62 4.76
C PHE A 317 5.37 -17.88 3.39
N ILE A 318 5.38 -19.14 2.98
CA ILE A 318 4.55 -19.65 1.89
C ILE A 318 3.93 -20.97 2.35
N GLU A 319 2.62 -21.00 2.44
CA GLU A 319 1.85 -22.20 2.68
C GLU A 319 1.58 -22.87 1.33
N ARG A 320 1.90 -24.16 1.21
CA ARG A 320 1.82 -24.89 -0.06
C ARG A 320 0.51 -25.66 -0.16
N ASP A 321 0.06 -25.85 -1.40
CA ASP A 321 -1.04 -26.77 -1.72
C ASP A 321 -2.35 -26.49 -0.95
N VAL A 322 -2.65 -25.22 -0.69
CA VAL A 322 -3.83 -24.80 0.08
C VAL A 322 -5.13 -24.81 -0.75
N GLY A 323 -5.06 -25.16 -2.03
CA GLY A 323 -6.23 -25.23 -2.92
C GLY A 323 -6.85 -23.87 -3.26
N LEU A 324 -6.13 -22.76 -3.02
CA LEU A 324 -6.52 -21.41 -3.44
C LEU A 324 -5.92 -21.07 -4.81
N GLU A 325 -6.30 -19.93 -5.38
CA GLU A 325 -5.77 -19.46 -6.67
C GLU A 325 -4.24 -19.35 -6.63
N GLY A 326 -3.56 -20.01 -7.57
CA GLY A 326 -2.09 -20.13 -7.55
C GLY A 326 -1.55 -21.27 -6.67
N ASN A 327 -2.43 -22.06 -6.04
CA ASN A 327 -2.24 -23.22 -5.16
C ASN A 327 -1.46 -22.96 -3.85
N ASP A 328 -0.58 -21.97 -3.85
CA ASP A 328 0.21 -21.54 -2.69
C ASP A 328 -0.26 -20.18 -2.19
N VAL A 329 -0.15 -19.92 -0.88
CA VAL A 329 -0.37 -18.59 -0.29
C VAL A 329 0.91 -18.10 0.33
N ALA A 330 1.38 -16.93 -0.10
CA ALA A 330 2.47 -16.23 0.57
C ALA A 330 1.91 -15.13 1.46
N GLY A 331 2.57 -14.91 2.60
CA GLY A 331 2.16 -13.89 3.55
C GLY A 331 3.28 -13.45 4.47
N MET A 332 2.92 -12.56 5.39
CA MET A 332 3.83 -11.96 6.35
C MET A 332 3.18 -11.93 7.73
N ILE A 333 3.96 -12.22 8.76
CA ILE A 333 3.62 -12.00 10.17
C ILE A 333 4.57 -10.93 10.69
N ASP A 334 4.02 -9.82 11.19
CA ASP A 334 4.81 -8.68 11.62
C ASP A 334 4.82 -8.55 13.15
N PHE A 335 6.01 -8.38 13.72
CA PHE A 335 6.22 -8.02 15.11
C PHE A 335 6.96 -6.67 15.24
N MET A 336 7.02 -5.84 14.19
CA MET A 336 7.62 -4.50 14.28
C MET A 336 6.74 -3.56 15.09
N THR A 337 5.43 -3.66 14.89
CA THR A 337 4.38 -2.90 15.58
C THR A 337 4.50 -2.98 17.10
N CYS A 338 5.05 -4.08 17.63
CA CYS A 338 5.26 -4.25 19.05
C CYS A 338 6.26 -3.24 19.67
N LEU A 339 7.13 -2.65 18.85
CA LEU A 339 8.07 -1.61 19.26
C LEU A 339 7.42 -0.22 19.27
N ASP A 340 6.22 -0.09 18.72
CA ASP A 340 5.45 1.14 18.74
C ASP A 340 4.43 1.16 19.90
N ARG A 341 4.73 1.99 20.89
CA ARG A 341 3.86 2.18 22.06
C ARG A 341 2.73 3.17 21.83
N GLU A 342 2.63 3.75 20.63
CA GLU A 342 1.60 4.73 20.27
C GLU A 342 0.35 4.09 19.65
N ILE A 343 0.40 2.78 19.37
CA ILE A 343 -0.67 2.03 18.68
C ILE A 343 -1.33 0.95 19.54
N SER A 344 -0.84 0.73 20.75
CA SER A 344 -1.38 -0.28 21.68
C SER A 344 -1.37 0.22 23.14
N PRO A 345 -2.24 -0.32 24.01
CA PRO A 345 -2.25 -0.02 25.44
C PRO A 345 -0.94 -0.43 26.13
N ARG A 346 -0.58 0.24 27.24
CA ARG A 346 0.71 0.06 27.96
C ARG A 346 1.14 -1.40 28.25
N ASN A 347 0.18 -2.29 28.53
CA ASN A 347 0.44 -3.68 28.92
C ASN A 347 0.18 -4.70 27.79
N HIS A 348 -0.01 -4.21 26.58
CA HIS A 348 -0.22 -5.04 25.40
C HIS A 348 0.76 -4.65 24.30
N TYR A 349 0.88 -5.54 23.34
CA TYR A 349 1.64 -5.39 22.13
C TYR A 349 0.69 -5.77 20.99
N LEU A 350 0.70 -4.95 19.93
CA LEU A 350 -0.04 -5.21 18.71
C LEU A 350 0.89 -5.80 17.66
#